data_AF-A0A976CBQ2-F1
#
_entry.id   AF-A0A976CBQ2-F1
#
_cell.length_a   1.000
_cell.length_b   1.000
_cell.length_c   1.000
_cell.angle_alpha   90.00
_cell.angle_beta   90.00
_cell.angle_gamma   90.00
#
_symmetry.space_group_name_H-M   'P 1'
#
loop_
_entity.id
_entity.type
_entity.pdbx_description
1 polymer ?
#
loop_
_entity_poly.entity_id
_entity_poly.type
_entity_poly.pdbx_seq_one_letter_code
_entity_poly.pdbx_strand_id
1 'polypeptide(L)'
;GPNDSDRTYQLKNETKETFELFWGNPKGENGGGVSNKFSWADVDVFLLDDRWFRTPDNYKAGKSEMLGKQQLEWLLESLKSSTATFKLVVNGSQMLNDFASEWLEMFSKHKEEYDEFLKRLKTDNVPGVMFLTGDRHSTDLSMMKREGTYPLYDLTVSPLTAGAVGDRAKDEKNSYRVPNTYFGENNFAILEITGKRKERVLKIIVLNAEGKEVWTREIKASELK
;
A
#
# COMPACT_ATOMS: atom_id res chain seq x y z
N GLY A 1 -17.96 -0.63 6.54
CA GLY A 1 -18.67 0.65 6.76
C GLY A 1 -19.02 1.28 5.43
N PRO A 2 -19.68 2.45 5.43
CA PRO A 2 -19.91 3.26 4.24
C PRO A 2 -18.62 3.64 3.49
N ASN A 3 -18.77 4.10 2.25
CA ASN A 3 -17.66 4.71 1.50
C ASN A 3 -17.05 5.87 2.30
N ASP A 4 -15.73 6.06 2.17
CA ASP A 4 -15.00 7.19 2.77
C ASP A 4 -15.10 7.27 4.31
N SER A 5 -15.40 6.16 4.99
CA SER A 5 -15.52 6.14 6.46
C SER A 5 -14.19 6.42 7.16
N ASP A 6 -14.27 6.87 8.41
CA ASP A 6 -13.13 7.19 9.26
C ASP A 6 -13.34 6.67 10.70
N ARG A 7 -12.43 7.02 11.62
CA ARG A 7 -12.45 6.54 13.01
C ARG A 7 -13.71 6.88 13.81
N THR A 8 -14.54 7.81 13.32
CA THR A 8 -15.80 8.26 13.96
C THR A 8 -17.00 7.41 13.58
N TYR A 9 -16.86 6.46 12.65
CA TYR A 9 -17.95 5.56 12.27
C TYR A 9 -18.44 4.75 13.47
N GLN A 10 -19.72 4.91 13.82
CA GLN A 10 -20.29 4.39 15.07
C GLN A 10 -20.26 2.87 15.17
N LEU A 11 -20.37 2.17 14.03
CA LEU A 11 -20.39 0.70 13.98
C LEU A 11 -19.05 0.10 13.55
N LYS A 12 -17.92 0.79 13.83
CA LYS A 12 -16.61 0.32 13.37
C LYS A 12 -16.22 -1.02 14.02
N ASN A 13 -16.54 -1.22 15.30
CA ASN A 13 -16.23 -2.46 16.01
C ASN A 13 -17.05 -3.64 15.45
N GLU A 14 -18.33 -3.43 15.20
CA GLU A 14 -19.24 -4.40 14.60
C GLU A 14 -18.82 -4.74 13.16
N THR A 15 -18.32 -3.74 12.42
CA THR A 15 -17.76 -3.96 11.08
C THR A 15 -16.50 -4.82 11.14
N LYS A 16 -15.59 -4.57 12.09
CA LYS A 16 -14.40 -5.38 12.31
C LYS A 16 -14.79 -6.81 12.67
N GLU A 17 -15.69 -6.99 13.63
CA GLU A 17 -16.18 -8.31 14.04
C GLU A 17 -16.78 -9.06 12.85
N THR A 18 -17.62 -8.39 12.06
CA THR A 18 -18.22 -8.98 10.85
C THR A 18 -17.15 -9.41 9.84
N PHE A 19 -16.12 -8.58 9.62
CA PHE A 19 -15.01 -8.91 8.75
C PHE A 19 -14.23 -10.14 9.25
N GLU A 20 -13.97 -10.23 10.55
CA GLU A 20 -13.27 -11.36 11.19
C GLU A 20 -14.08 -12.65 11.18
N LEU A 21 -15.41 -12.57 11.24
CA LEU A 21 -16.30 -13.72 11.12
C LEU A 21 -16.40 -14.24 9.69
N PHE A 22 -16.34 -13.33 8.71
CA PHE A 22 -16.44 -13.69 7.28
C PHE A 22 -15.12 -14.24 6.73
N TRP A 23 -13.98 -13.63 7.10
CA TRP A 23 -12.66 -14.00 6.59
C TRP A 23 -11.89 -14.85 7.61
N GLY A 24 -11.33 -15.98 7.15
CA GLY A 24 -10.50 -16.87 7.97
C GLY A 24 -9.09 -16.32 8.25
N ASN A 25 -8.99 -15.10 8.74
CA ASN A 25 -7.71 -14.46 9.03
C ASN A 25 -7.10 -15.00 10.34
N PRO A 26 -5.76 -15.10 10.44
CA PRO A 26 -5.09 -15.46 11.68
C PRO A 26 -5.49 -14.52 12.82
N LYS A 27 -5.77 -15.09 14.00
CA LYS A 27 -6.03 -14.29 15.21
C LYS A 27 -4.71 -13.69 15.69
N GLY A 28 -4.72 -12.38 15.92
CA GLY A 28 -3.55 -11.62 16.35
C GLY A 28 -3.72 -10.16 15.94
N GLU A 29 -4.46 -9.39 16.74
CA GLU A 29 -4.53 -7.94 16.57
C GLU A 29 -3.16 -7.37 16.85
N ASN A 30 -2.43 -6.96 15.81
CA ASN A 30 -1.08 -6.44 16.01
C ASN A 30 -0.98 -4.93 15.74
N GLY A 31 -1.89 -4.33 14.96
CA GLY A 31 -1.89 -2.88 14.69
C GLY A 31 -3.20 -2.15 14.97
N GLY A 32 -4.29 -2.86 15.31
CA GLY A 32 -5.65 -2.30 15.41
C GLY A 32 -6.47 -2.46 14.12
N GLY A 33 -7.79 -2.32 14.17
CA GLY A 33 -8.66 -2.57 13.02
C GLY A 33 -8.55 -4.01 12.51
N VAL A 34 -8.56 -4.19 11.19
CA VAL A 34 -8.36 -5.51 10.56
C VAL A 34 -6.91 -5.77 10.14
N SER A 35 -5.96 -4.95 10.61
CA SER A 35 -4.54 -5.11 10.30
C SER A 35 -4.00 -6.47 10.71
N ASN A 36 -3.15 -7.04 9.86
CA ASN A 36 -2.60 -8.38 10.09
C ASN A 36 -1.24 -8.56 9.40
N LYS A 37 -0.52 -9.61 9.77
CA LYS A 37 0.73 -10.02 9.13
C LYS A 37 0.75 -11.52 8.93
N PHE A 38 1.21 -11.95 7.76
CA PHE A 38 1.58 -13.33 7.54
C PHE A 38 2.88 -13.43 6.75
N SER A 39 3.51 -14.59 6.81
CA SER A 39 4.72 -14.91 6.07
C SER A 39 4.44 -16.04 5.10
N TRP A 40 4.96 -15.92 3.88
CA TRP A 40 4.92 -16.97 2.88
C TRP A 40 6.30 -17.11 2.25
N ALA A 41 6.94 -18.27 2.47
CA ALA A 41 8.33 -18.50 2.08
C ALA A 41 9.27 -17.38 2.59
N ASP A 42 9.89 -16.61 1.70
CA ASP A 42 10.80 -15.51 2.02
C ASP A 42 10.17 -14.12 1.81
N VAL A 43 8.85 -14.05 1.95
CA VAL A 43 8.04 -12.83 1.85
C VAL A 43 7.24 -12.65 3.13
N ASP A 44 7.30 -11.45 3.71
CA ASP A 44 6.35 -11.01 4.73
C ASP A 44 5.33 -10.09 4.08
N VAL A 45 4.06 -10.30 4.40
CA VAL A 45 2.94 -9.46 3.95
C VAL A 45 2.32 -8.78 5.16
N PHE A 46 2.26 -7.45 5.12
CA PHE A 46 1.72 -6.59 6.17
C PHE A 46 0.43 -5.96 5.63
N LEU A 47 -0.71 -6.41 6.13
CA LEU A 47 -2.03 -5.91 5.77
C LEU A 47 -2.39 -4.75 6.70
N LEU A 48 -2.62 -3.56 6.15
CA LEU A 48 -3.01 -2.36 6.88
C LEU A 48 -4.53 -2.14 6.82
N ASP A 49 -5.01 -1.32 7.75
CA ASP A 49 -6.35 -0.76 7.80
C ASP A 49 -6.23 0.77 7.86
N ASP A 50 -6.37 1.43 6.71
CA ASP A 50 -6.31 2.89 6.56
C ASP A 50 -7.63 3.61 6.89
N ARG A 51 -8.59 2.91 7.49
CA ARG A 51 -9.89 3.47 7.89
C ARG A 51 -10.04 3.51 9.41
N TRP A 52 -9.48 2.54 10.12
CA TRP A 52 -9.73 2.33 11.55
C TRP A 52 -9.35 3.50 12.46
N PHE A 53 -8.18 4.10 12.20
CA PHE A 53 -7.65 5.23 12.95
C PHE A 53 -7.71 6.54 12.18
N ARG A 54 -8.16 6.51 10.94
CA ARG A 54 -8.16 7.68 10.06
C ARG A 54 -8.96 8.82 10.67
N THR A 55 -8.36 9.99 10.66
CA THR A 55 -8.99 11.24 11.09
C THR A 55 -10.01 11.70 10.02
N PRO A 56 -11.17 12.27 10.41
CA PRO A 56 -12.11 12.83 9.46
C PRO A 56 -11.48 13.91 8.57
N ASP A 57 -11.83 13.92 7.28
CA ASP A 57 -11.25 14.85 6.30
C ASP A 57 -11.52 16.32 6.64
N ASN A 58 -12.61 16.62 7.35
CA ASN A 58 -12.96 17.98 7.79
C ASN A 58 -12.38 18.36 9.16
N TYR A 59 -11.58 17.51 9.79
CA TYR A 59 -11.00 17.77 11.10
C TYR A 59 -9.80 18.72 11.00
N LYS A 60 -10.01 19.99 11.39
CA LYS A 60 -8.98 21.05 11.30
C LYS A 60 -8.20 21.30 12.59
N ALA A 61 -8.70 20.81 13.72
CA ALA A 61 -8.23 21.21 15.05
C ALA A 61 -7.01 20.43 15.57
N GLY A 62 -6.57 19.38 14.86
CA GLY A 62 -5.47 18.55 15.33
C GLY A 62 -4.80 17.77 14.20
N LYS A 63 -4.02 16.76 14.59
CA LYS A 63 -3.23 15.96 13.66
C LYS A 63 -4.12 15.15 12.71
N SER A 64 -3.77 15.21 11.44
CA SER A 64 -4.33 14.36 10.41
C SER A 64 -3.56 13.05 10.40
N GLU A 65 -4.27 11.94 10.62
CA GLU A 65 -3.72 10.59 10.72
C GLU A 65 -4.52 9.67 9.80
N MET A 66 -3.85 8.72 9.16
CA MET A 66 -4.46 7.61 8.41
C MET A 66 -4.31 6.31 9.20
N LEU A 67 -3.07 5.98 9.56
CA LEU A 67 -2.76 4.73 10.27
C LEU A 67 -2.93 4.89 11.78
N GLY A 68 -2.73 6.10 12.30
CA GLY A 68 -2.66 6.37 13.71
C GLY A 68 -1.39 5.80 14.35
N LYS A 69 -1.00 6.39 15.47
CA LYS A 69 0.22 6.00 16.21
C LYS A 69 0.34 4.49 16.44
N GLN A 70 -0.73 3.83 16.88
CA GLN A 70 -0.69 2.41 17.23
C GLN A 70 -0.30 1.53 16.03
N GLN A 71 -0.95 1.71 14.88
CA GLN A 71 -0.69 0.90 13.70
C GLN A 71 0.64 1.27 13.04
N LEU A 72 1.01 2.56 13.05
CA LEU A 72 2.30 3.02 12.54
C LEU A 72 3.48 2.42 13.30
N GLU A 73 3.43 2.42 14.64
CA GLU A 73 4.47 1.82 15.47
C GLU A 73 4.56 0.31 15.21
N TRP A 74 3.42 -0.38 15.23
CA TRP A 74 3.38 -1.80 14.92
C TRP A 74 4.01 -2.12 13.56
N LEU A 75 3.65 -1.36 12.52
CA LEU A 75 4.17 -1.57 11.17
C LEU A 75 5.70 -1.41 11.17
N LEU A 76 6.22 -0.32 11.71
CA LEU A 76 7.66 -0.02 11.69
C LEU A 76 8.48 -1.02 12.50
N GLU A 77 8.01 -1.41 13.69
CA GLU A 77 8.65 -2.45 14.51
C GLU A 77 8.60 -3.84 13.84
N SER A 78 7.47 -4.16 13.21
CA SER A 78 7.30 -5.45 12.51
C SER A 78 8.10 -5.52 11.22
N LEU A 79 8.27 -4.39 10.52
CA LEU A 79 9.15 -4.25 9.36
C LEU A 79 10.61 -4.40 9.77
N LYS A 80 11.02 -3.74 10.85
CA LYS A 80 12.40 -3.79 11.37
C LYS A 80 12.80 -5.18 11.87
N SER A 81 11.88 -5.89 12.52
CA SER A 81 12.13 -7.26 12.99
C SER A 81 12.11 -8.32 11.88
N SER A 82 11.54 -8.01 10.71
CA SER A 82 11.42 -8.96 9.61
C SER A 82 12.74 -9.23 8.89
N THR A 83 13.06 -10.51 8.73
CA THR A 83 14.22 -11.01 7.98
C THR A 83 13.86 -11.45 6.55
N ALA A 84 12.61 -11.28 6.13
CA ALA A 84 12.13 -11.64 4.80
C ALA A 84 12.84 -10.84 3.70
N THR A 85 12.99 -11.45 2.52
CA THR A 85 13.62 -10.83 1.35
C THR A 85 12.77 -9.69 0.82
N PHE A 86 11.46 -9.92 0.69
CA PHE A 86 10.48 -8.90 0.34
C PHE A 86 9.51 -8.70 1.51
N LYS A 87 9.15 -7.43 1.73
CA LYS A 87 8.19 -6.98 2.74
C LYS A 87 7.11 -6.19 2.00
N LEU A 88 5.99 -6.86 1.73
CA LEU A 88 4.88 -6.29 0.98
C LEU A 88 3.92 -5.63 1.96
N VAL A 89 3.83 -4.31 1.91
CA VAL A 89 2.91 -3.52 2.74
C VAL A 89 1.67 -3.22 1.90
N VAL A 90 0.53 -3.75 2.32
CA VAL A 90 -0.74 -3.68 1.58
C VAL A 90 -1.65 -2.66 2.26
N ASN A 91 -2.10 -1.68 1.50
CA ASN A 91 -2.97 -0.62 2.00
C ASN A 91 -4.09 -0.32 0.98
N GLY A 92 -5.26 0.15 1.44
CA GLY A 92 -6.33 0.55 0.51
C GLY A 92 -5.92 1.73 -0.37
N SER A 93 -5.48 2.80 0.28
CA SER A 93 -5.05 4.06 -0.32
C SER A 93 -3.59 4.01 -0.78
N GLN A 94 -3.24 4.83 -1.77
CA GLN A 94 -1.85 4.96 -2.23
C GLN A 94 -0.93 5.45 -1.11
N MET A 95 0.27 4.87 -1.05
CA MET A 95 1.27 5.16 -0.02
C MET A 95 2.24 6.24 -0.48
N LEU A 96 2.67 6.23 -1.76
CA LEU A 96 3.74 7.12 -2.23
C LEU A 96 3.28 8.34 -3.03
N ASN A 97 2.14 8.26 -3.73
CA ASN A 97 1.70 9.30 -4.65
C ASN A 97 1.66 10.68 -3.97
N ASP A 98 2.38 11.65 -4.51
CA ASP A 98 2.50 13.01 -4.00
C ASP A 98 1.47 13.99 -4.58
N PHE A 99 0.65 13.54 -5.52
CA PHE A 99 -0.46 14.30 -6.07
C PHE A 99 -1.65 14.34 -5.11
N ALA A 100 -1.45 14.99 -3.96
CA ALA A 100 -2.41 15.14 -2.86
C ALA A 100 -3.60 16.08 -3.20
N SER A 101 -4.33 15.75 -4.27
CA SER A 101 -5.58 16.43 -4.64
C SER A 101 -6.65 16.23 -3.56
N GLU A 102 -7.51 17.23 -3.39
CA GLU A 102 -8.54 17.25 -2.33
C GLU A 102 -9.44 16.01 -2.36
N TRP A 103 -9.75 15.51 -3.56
CA TRP A 103 -10.68 14.40 -3.80
C TRP A 103 -10.07 13.00 -3.71
N LEU A 104 -8.77 12.89 -3.45
CA LEU A 104 -8.08 11.60 -3.42
C LEU A 104 -7.78 11.18 -1.99
N GLU A 105 -7.77 9.88 -1.77
CA GLU A 105 -7.38 9.29 -0.50
C GLU A 105 -5.97 8.68 -0.66
N MET A 106 -5.03 9.23 0.09
CA MET A 106 -3.61 8.89 -0.04
C MET A 106 -2.89 9.24 1.25
N PHE A 107 -1.90 8.42 1.61
CA PHE A 107 -1.18 8.59 2.86
C PHE A 107 -0.44 9.94 2.93
N SER A 108 0.04 10.44 1.78
CA SER A 108 0.71 11.74 1.65
C SER A 108 -0.14 12.95 2.09
N LYS A 109 -1.48 12.84 2.14
CA LYS A 109 -2.37 13.88 2.72
C LYS A 109 -2.21 14.02 4.23
N HIS A 110 -1.76 12.96 4.91
CA HIS A 110 -1.51 12.93 6.34
C HIS A 110 -0.04 13.28 6.60
N LYS A 111 0.36 14.47 6.16
CA LYS A 111 1.77 14.86 5.94
C LYS A 111 2.69 14.59 7.13
N GLU A 112 2.28 14.94 8.36
CA GLU A 112 3.11 14.70 9.55
C GLU A 112 3.39 13.19 9.75
N GLU A 113 2.36 12.36 9.66
CA GLU A 113 2.46 10.90 9.81
C GLU A 113 3.24 10.28 8.65
N TYR A 114 3.02 10.75 7.42
CA TYR A 114 3.73 10.32 6.22
C TYR A 114 5.23 10.64 6.27
N ASP A 115 5.59 11.88 6.62
CA ASP A 115 6.98 12.31 6.75
C ASP A 115 7.69 11.53 7.87
N GLU A 116 7.00 11.27 8.99
CA GLU A 116 7.52 10.43 10.07
C GLU A 116 7.76 8.99 9.60
N PHE A 117 6.80 8.39 8.91
CA PHE A 117 6.91 7.04 8.35
C PHE A 117 8.12 6.91 7.41
N LEU A 118 8.25 7.81 6.43
CA LEU A 118 9.37 7.79 5.48
C LEU A 118 10.72 7.99 6.18
N LYS A 119 10.77 8.92 7.14
CA LYS A 119 11.97 9.19 7.94
C LYS A 119 12.39 7.94 8.71
N ARG A 120 11.47 7.31 9.44
CA ARG A 120 11.78 6.12 10.25
C ARG A 120 12.17 4.93 9.39
N LEU A 121 11.49 4.71 8.27
CA LEU A 121 11.85 3.66 7.32
C LEU A 121 13.29 3.82 6.80
N LYS A 122 13.72 5.06 6.55
CA LYS A 122 15.11 5.38 6.18
C LYS A 122 16.07 5.21 7.36
N THR A 123 15.75 5.77 8.52
CA THR A 123 16.61 5.70 9.72
C THR A 123 16.87 4.26 10.16
N ASP A 124 15.85 3.41 10.10
CA ASP A 124 15.96 2.01 10.49
C ASP A 124 16.59 1.13 9.40
N ASN A 125 16.86 1.69 8.22
CA ASN A 125 17.42 1.02 7.05
C ASN A 125 16.78 -0.36 6.80
N VAL A 126 15.44 -0.41 6.80
CA VAL A 126 14.71 -1.67 6.59
C VAL A 126 14.78 -2.01 5.10
N PRO A 127 15.37 -3.13 4.67
CA PRO A 127 15.44 -3.48 3.25
C PRO A 127 14.18 -4.23 2.78
N GLY A 128 13.97 -4.26 1.46
CA GLY A 128 13.00 -5.12 0.80
C GLY A 128 11.55 -4.62 0.83
N VAL A 129 11.31 -3.37 1.21
CA VAL A 129 9.94 -2.83 1.35
C VAL A 129 9.38 -2.38 0.01
N MET A 130 8.14 -2.80 -0.27
CA MET A 130 7.33 -2.38 -1.41
C MET A 130 5.87 -2.27 -0.97
N PHE A 131 5.13 -1.34 -1.56
CA PHE A 131 3.71 -1.12 -1.29
C PHE A 131 2.83 -1.74 -2.39
N LEU A 132 1.69 -2.28 -1.97
CA LEU A 132 0.60 -2.71 -2.84
C LEU A 132 -0.65 -1.93 -2.45
N THR A 133 -1.21 -1.17 -3.38
CA THR A 133 -2.30 -0.24 -3.11
C THR A 133 -3.45 -0.36 -4.10
N GLY A 134 -4.60 0.25 -3.80
CA GLY A 134 -5.80 0.17 -4.61
C GLY A 134 -6.54 1.51 -4.67
N ASP A 135 -7.87 1.46 -4.59
CA ASP A 135 -8.80 2.61 -4.49
C ASP A 135 -8.88 3.55 -5.72
N ARG A 136 -7.82 3.69 -6.50
CA ARG A 136 -7.71 4.69 -7.58
C ARG A 136 -8.58 4.42 -8.81
N HIS A 137 -9.11 3.20 -8.94
CA HIS A 137 -9.82 2.72 -10.13
C HIS A 137 -8.99 2.84 -11.43
N SER A 138 -7.67 2.87 -11.27
CA SER A 138 -6.63 2.72 -12.30
C SER A 138 -5.43 2.02 -11.69
N THR A 139 -4.53 1.57 -12.56
CA THR A 139 -3.29 0.90 -12.19
C THR A 139 -2.09 1.71 -12.65
N ASP A 140 -1.13 1.91 -11.77
CA ASP A 140 0.20 2.43 -12.11
C ASP A 140 1.25 1.96 -11.09
N LEU A 141 2.52 2.04 -11.48
CA LEU A 141 3.65 1.79 -10.60
C LEU A 141 4.31 3.12 -10.28
N SER A 142 4.44 3.45 -9.01
CA SER A 142 5.22 4.58 -8.53
C SER A 142 6.59 4.14 -8.02
N MET A 143 7.62 4.95 -8.25
CA MET A 143 8.99 4.74 -7.76
C MET A 143 9.55 6.04 -7.19
N MET A 144 9.70 6.08 -5.87
CA MET A 144 10.24 7.22 -5.14
C MET A 144 11.73 7.01 -4.85
N LYS A 145 12.60 7.78 -5.51
CA LYS A 145 14.03 7.82 -5.16
C LYS A 145 14.22 8.50 -3.81
N ARG A 146 15.09 7.94 -2.98
CA ARG A 146 15.43 8.48 -1.67
C ARG A 146 16.94 8.60 -1.55
N GLU A 147 17.43 9.79 -1.23
CA GLU A 147 18.87 10.03 -1.11
C GLU A 147 19.48 9.17 0.00
N GLY A 148 20.61 8.52 -0.29
CA GLY A 148 21.36 7.71 0.68
C GLY A 148 20.71 6.37 1.07
N THR A 149 19.70 5.91 0.33
CA THR A 149 19.07 4.59 0.50
C THR A 149 18.45 4.12 -0.81
N TYR A 150 17.74 3.00 -0.80
CA TYR A 150 17.08 2.41 -1.95
C TYR A 150 15.73 3.07 -2.29
N PRO A 151 15.27 3.01 -3.56
CA PRO A 151 13.96 3.55 -3.94
C PRO A 151 12.80 2.75 -3.35
N LEU A 152 11.69 3.41 -3.02
CA LEU A 152 10.45 2.71 -2.67
C LEU A 152 9.58 2.54 -3.90
N TYR A 153 8.91 1.40 -4.00
CA TYR A 153 7.95 1.12 -5.04
C TYR A 153 6.54 1.01 -4.45
N ASP A 154 5.55 1.53 -5.15
CA ASP A 154 4.13 1.42 -4.82
C ASP A 154 3.37 0.99 -6.08
N LEU A 155 2.93 -0.26 -6.09
CA LEU A 155 2.12 -0.82 -7.16
C LEU A 155 0.65 -0.63 -6.80
N THR A 156 0.00 0.31 -7.46
CA THR A 156 -1.45 0.49 -7.36
C THR A 156 -2.14 -0.40 -8.39
N VAL A 157 -3.06 -1.26 -7.96
CA VAL A 157 -3.82 -2.17 -8.85
C VAL A 157 -5.31 -2.02 -8.60
N SER A 158 -6.02 -1.37 -9.54
CA SER A 158 -7.48 -1.26 -9.50
C SER A 158 -8.04 -0.83 -10.86
N PRO A 159 -9.33 -1.10 -11.16
CA PRO A 159 -10.27 -1.91 -10.42
C PRO A 159 -10.41 -3.33 -10.99
N LEU A 160 -10.67 -4.32 -10.13
CA LEU A 160 -11.00 -5.67 -10.60
C LEU A 160 -12.43 -5.71 -11.18
N THR A 161 -13.42 -5.22 -10.42
CA THR A 161 -14.85 -5.28 -10.77
C THR A 161 -15.56 -3.93 -10.78
N ALA A 162 -15.04 -2.92 -10.08
CA ALA A 162 -15.61 -1.57 -10.08
C ALA A 162 -15.41 -0.86 -11.43
N GLY A 163 -16.13 0.24 -11.66
CA GLY A 163 -15.96 1.04 -12.87
C GLY A 163 -14.60 1.74 -12.91
N ALA A 164 -13.85 1.54 -14.00
CA ALA A 164 -12.53 2.13 -14.16
C ALA A 164 -12.59 3.65 -14.48
N VAL A 165 -11.54 4.39 -14.13
CA VAL A 165 -11.51 5.84 -14.38
C VAL A 165 -11.28 6.21 -15.84
N GLY A 166 -10.88 5.25 -16.70
CA GLY A 166 -10.47 5.52 -18.08
C GLY A 166 -9.27 6.45 -18.09
N ASP A 167 -9.11 7.29 -19.10
CA ASP A 167 -7.97 8.22 -19.20
C ASP A 167 -7.99 9.39 -18.19
N ARG A 168 -9.03 9.51 -17.33
CA ARG A 168 -9.18 10.66 -16.42
C ARG A 168 -8.03 10.84 -15.44
N ALA A 169 -7.37 9.75 -15.05
CA ALA A 169 -6.24 9.79 -14.10
C ALA A 169 -4.86 9.72 -14.80
N LYS A 170 -4.83 9.65 -16.14
CA LYS A 170 -3.60 9.44 -16.93
C LYS A 170 -2.60 10.56 -16.77
N ASP A 171 -3.11 11.79 -16.72
CA ASP A 171 -2.31 13.02 -16.64
C ASP A 171 -2.23 13.60 -15.21
N GLU A 172 -2.63 12.82 -14.19
CA GLU A 172 -2.40 13.18 -12.79
C GLU A 172 -0.91 13.36 -12.53
N LYS A 173 -0.58 14.40 -11.75
CA LYS A 173 0.81 14.86 -11.55
C LYS A 173 1.55 14.08 -10.46
N ASN A 174 1.37 12.76 -10.42
CA ASN A 174 2.17 11.88 -9.57
C ASN A 174 3.62 11.91 -10.07
N SER A 175 4.51 12.58 -9.33
CA SER A 175 5.89 12.78 -9.77
C SER A 175 6.72 11.48 -9.75
N TYR A 176 6.21 10.45 -9.07
CA TYR A 176 6.86 9.15 -8.93
C TYR A 176 6.37 8.12 -9.95
N ARG A 177 5.36 8.44 -10.77
CA ARG A 177 4.80 7.49 -11.74
C ARG A 177 5.88 6.99 -12.71
N VAL A 178 6.08 5.69 -12.75
CA VAL A 178 7.00 5.04 -13.68
C VAL A 178 6.41 5.10 -15.09
N PRO A 179 7.16 5.56 -16.11
CA PRO A 179 6.66 5.64 -17.47
C PRO A 179 6.10 4.31 -18.00
N ASN A 180 5.03 4.41 -18.80
CA ASN A 180 4.37 3.29 -19.45
C ASN A 180 3.88 2.21 -18.47
N THR A 181 3.36 2.63 -17.31
CA THR A 181 2.72 1.74 -16.32
C THR A 181 1.26 2.08 -16.04
N TYR A 182 0.78 3.23 -16.50
CA TYR A 182 -0.62 3.61 -16.35
C TYR A 182 -1.55 2.70 -17.16
N PHE A 183 -2.62 2.23 -16.53
CA PHE A 183 -3.72 1.51 -17.16
C PHE A 183 -5.05 1.88 -16.50
N GLY A 184 -6.00 2.38 -17.30
CA GLY A 184 -7.26 2.97 -16.82
C GLY A 184 -8.49 2.07 -17.00
N GLU A 185 -8.31 0.77 -17.22
CA GLU A 185 -9.38 -0.22 -17.42
C GLU A 185 -9.35 -1.33 -16.35
N ASN A 186 -10.35 -2.22 -16.34
CA ASN A 186 -10.42 -3.33 -15.41
C ASN A 186 -9.21 -4.28 -15.57
N ASN A 187 -8.56 -4.59 -14.44
CA ASN A 187 -7.31 -5.32 -14.45
C ASN A 187 -7.02 -6.01 -13.11
N PHE A 188 -5.97 -6.83 -13.13
CA PHE A 188 -5.36 -7.42 -11.93
C PHE A 188 -3.86 -7.61 -12.15
N ALA A 189 -3.12 -7.86 -11.08
CA ALA A 189 -1.70 -8.14 -11.14
C ALA A 189 -1.37 -9.51 -10.58
N ILE A 190 -0.36 -10.16 -11.17
CA ILE A 190 0.31 -11.34 -10.63
C ILE A 190 1.71 -10.93 -10.21
N LEU A 191 2.09 -11.32 -8.99
CA LEU A 191 3.44 -11.16 -8.47
C LEU A 191 4.13 -12.53 -8.43
N GLU A 192 5.22 -12.68 -9.17
CA GLU A 192 6.04 -13.90 -9.17
C GLU A 192 7.38 -13.62 -8.52
N ILE A 193 7.73 -14.37 -7.48
CA ILE A 193 9.01 -14.24 -6.80
C ILE A 193 9.85 -15.48 -7.08
N THR A 194 10.95 -15.28 -7.80
CA THR A 194 11.81 -16.36 -8.32
C THR A 194 13.29 -16.06 -8.05
N GLY A 195 14.19 -16.96 -8.46
CA GLY A 195 15.65 -16.80 -8.32
C GLY A 195 16.24 -17.50 -7.10
N LYS A 196 17.56 -17.38 -6.88
CA LYS A 196 18.23 -18.00 -5.72
C LYS A 196 18.07 -17.15 -4.45
N ARG A 197 18.31 -17.73 -3.27
CA ARG A 197 18.37 -16.98 -2.00
C ARG A 197 19.36 -15.82 -2.14
N LYS A 198 18.95 -14.60 -1.74
CA LYS A 198 19.66 -13.30 -1.91
C LYS A 198 19.69 -12.71 -3.33
N GLU A 199 19.29 -13.46 -4.35
CA GLU A 199 19.20 -13.05 -5.76
C GLU A 199 17.74 -13.11 -6.25
N ARG A 200 16.78 -12.89 -5.33
CA ARG A 200 15.37 -12.97 -5.69
C ARG A 200 14.98 -11.83 -6.62
N VAL A 201 14.08 -12.13 -7.54
CA VAL A 201 13.46 -11.17 -8.44
C VAL A 201 11.96 -11.25 -8.22
N LEU A 202 11.34 -10.09 -7.99
CA LEU A 202 9.89 -9.92 -7.96
C LEU A 202 9.47 -9.40 -9.34
N LYS A 203 8.75 -10.24 -10.08
CA LYS A 203 8.17 -9.91 -11.38
C LYS A 203 6.71 -9.50 -11.17
N ILE A 204 6.37 -8.32 -11.65
CA ILE A 204 5.02 -7.75 -11.65
C ILE A 204 4.46 -7.92 -13.06
N ILE A 205 3.32 -8.61 -13.18
CA ILE A 205 2.61 -8.80 -14.45
C ILE A 205 1.22 -8.20 -14.29
N VAL A 206 0.92 -7.12 -15.00
CA VAL A 206 -0.43 -6.54 -15.03
C VAL A 206 -1.19 -7.08 -16.22
N LEU A 207 -2.40 -7.57 -15.96
CA LEU A 207 -3.27 -8.25 -16.91
C LEU A 207 -4.61 -7.52 -16.97
N ASN A 208 -5.16 -7.36 -18.16
CA ASN A 208 -6.52 -6.82 -18.32
C ASN A 208 -7.58 -7.86 -17.91
N ALA A 209 -8.86 -7.49 -17.98
CA ALA A 209 -9.98 -8.36 -17.61
C ALA A 209 -10.05 -9.68 -18.40
N GLU A 210 -9.52 -9.71 -19.63
CA GLU A 210 -9.44 -10.93 -20.46
C GLU A 210 -8.19 -11.79 -20.16
N GLY A 211 -7.34 -11.38 -19.22
CA GLY A 211 -6.08 -12.08 -18.91
C GLY A 211 -4.96 -11.83 -19.92
N LYS A 212 -5.06 -10.77 -20.73
CA LYS A 212 -3.98 -10.34 -21.63
C LYS A 212 -3.02 -9.41 -20.89
N GLU A 213 -1.73 -9.64 -21.07
CA GLU A 213 -0.69 -8.79 -20.48
C GLU A 213 -0.80 -7.36 -21.01
N VAL A 214 -0.86 -6.41 -20.08
CA VAL A 214 -0.77 -4.97 -20.33
C VAL A 214 0.69 -4.54 -20.27
N TRP A 215 1.39 -4.90 -19.19
CA TRP A 215 2.82 -4.67 -19.03
C TRP A 215 3.42 -5.56 -17.93
N THR A 216 4.73 -5.74 -18.02
CA THR A 216 5.55 -6.43 -17.02
C THR A 216 6.70 -5.54 -16.52
N ARG A 217 7.04 -5.64 -15.24
CA ARG A 217 8.25 -5.05 -14.63
C ARG A 217 8.91 -6.05 -13.68
N GLU A 218 10.21 -5.91 -13.49
CA GLU A 218 10.97 -6.72 -12.53
C GLU A 218 11.66 -5.81 -11.52
N ILE A 219 11.67 -6.23 -10.26
CA ILE A 219 12.39 -5.57 -9.16
C ILE A 219 13.29 -6.62 -8.52
N LYS A 220 14.61 -6.40 -8.55
CA LYS A 220 15.56 -7.30 -7.90
C LYS A 220 15.63 -6.98 -6.42
N ALA A 221 15.73 -8.00 -5.57
CA ALA A 221 15.94 -7.81 -4.13
C ALA A 221 17.21 -7.02 -3.78
N SER A 222 18.20 -6.98 -4.69
CA SER A 222 19.40 -6.15 -4.55
C SER A 222 19.13 -4.66 -4.73
N GLU A 223 18.05 -4.28 -5.41
CA GLU A 223 17.64 -2.88 -5.60
C GLU A 223 16.95 -2.31 -4.36
N LEU A 224 16.59 -3.14 -3.38
CA LEU A 224 15.86 -2.76 -2.17
C LEU A 224 16.73 -2.87 -0.90
N LYS A 225 18.01 -2.47 -0.96
CA LYS A 225 18.97 -2.61 0.14
C LYS A 225 19.74 -1.34 0.46
#